data_AF-A0A536GNE6-F1
#
_entry.id   AF-A0A536GNE6-F1
#
_cell.length_a   1.000
_cell.length_b   1.000
_cell.length_c   1.000
_cell.angle_alpha   90.00
_cell.angle_beta   90.00
_cell.angle_gamma   90.00
#
_symmetry.space_group_name_H-M   'P 1'
#
loop_
_entity.id
_entity.type
_entity.pdbx_description
1 polymer ?
#
loop_
_entity_poly.entity_id
_entity_poly.type
_entity_poly.pdbx_seq_one_letter_code
_entity_poly.pdbx_strand_id
1 'polypeptide(L)'
;MGLRVAASATLALLIAYHLMRAAATACTGSACDAYIPLSLLLPVLVLGGAVVTAVMAVSAARRRRTWLIVLSVCAAVGVIGPIIALAVLRDSPDAFVVTSTILVALVPVSALAYSFTAT
;
A
#
# COMPACT_ATOMS: atom_id res chain seq x y z
N MET A 1 -16.36 11.07 3.11
CA MET A 1 -16.28 10.37 1.81
C MET A 1 -14.86 10.27 1.26
N GLY A 2 -14.08 11.36 1.17
CA GLY A 2 -12.73 11.34 0.60
C GLY A 2 -11.76 10.28 1.14
N LEU A 3 -11.74 10.04 2.47
CA LEU A 3 -10.90 9.00 3.07
C LEU A 3 -11.22 7.58 2.57
N ARG A 4 -12.51 7.26 2.43
CA ARG A 4 -12.96 5.95 1.95
C ARG A 4 -12.54 5.72 0.49
N VAL A 5 -12.68 6.75 -0.34
CA VAL A 5 -12.28 6.72 -1.76
C VAL A 5 -10.77 6.55 -1.89
N ALA A 6 -9.98 7.32 -1.14
CA ALA A 6 -8.52 7.21 -1.16
C ALA A 6 -8.05 5.81 -0.71
N ALA A 7 -8.64 5.28 0.37
CA ALA A 7 -8.30 3.97 0.87
C ALA A 7 -8.71 2.84 -0.10
N SER A 8 -9.90 2.91 -0.70
CA SER A 8 -10.33 1.92 -1.69
C SER A 8 -9.51 2.00 -2.98
N ALA A 9 -9.13 3.20 -3.44
CA ALA A 9 -8.26 3.38 -4.59
C ALA A 9 -6.86 2.81 -4.33
N THR A 10 -6.31 3.02 -3.14
CA THR A 10 -4.99 2.47 -2.75
C THR A 10 -5.02 0.93 -2.71
N LEU A 11 -6.10 0.33 -2.19
CA LEU A 11 -6.30 -1.12 -2.25
C LEU A 11 -6.46 -1.62 -3.69
N ALA A 12 -7.21 -0.91 -4.54
CA ALA A 12 -7.35 -1.27 -5.95
C ALA A 12 -6.01 -1.25 -6.68
N LEU A 13 -5.14 -0.27 -6.40
CA LEU A 13 -3.78 -0.21 -6.95
C LEU A 13 -2.91 -1.39 -6.49
N LEU A 14 -3.00 -1.78 -5.21
CA LEU A 14 -2.31 -2.97 -4.69
C LEU A 14 -2.77 -4.24 -5.39
N ILE A 15 -4.09 -4.42 -5.57
CA ILE A 15 -4.66 -5.56 -6.29
C ILE A 15 -4.18 -5.56 -7.74
N ALA A 16 -4.26 -4.42 -8.43
CA ALA A 16 -3.80 -4.27 -9.81
C ALA A 16 -2.32 -4.61 -9.96
N TYR A 17 -1.48 -4.20 -9.00
CA TYR A 17 -0.06 -4.54 -8.98
C TYR A 17 0.15 -6.06 -8.94
N HIS A 18 -0.57 -6.78 -8.08
CA HIS A 18 -0.44 -8.24 -7.98
C HIS A 18 -0.99 -8.97 -9.20
N LEU A 19 -2.09 -8.51 -9.80
CA LEU A 19 -2.62 -9.06 -11.04
C LEU A 19 -1.63 -8.90 -12.19
N MET A 20 -1.03 -7.71 -12.33
CA MET A 20 -0.01 -7.44 -13.35
C MET A 20 1.25 -8.26 -13.11
N ARG A 21 1.68 -8.44 -11.86
CA ARG A 21 2.81 -9.29 -11.51
C ARG A 21 2.55 -10.75 -11.89
N ALA A 22 1.36 -11.27 -11.60
CA ALA A 22 0.97 -12.63 -11.99
C ALA A 22 0.91 -12.80 -13.51
N ALA A 23 0.36 -11.82 -14.23
CA ALA A 23 0.35 -11.81 -15.69
C ALA A 23 1.77 -11.79 -16.27
N ALA A 24 2.67 -10.98 -15.70
CA ALA A 24 4.06 -10.91 -16.13
C ALA A 24 4.81 -12.24 -15.91
N THR A 25 4.56 -12.94 -14.80
CA THR A 25 5.17 -14.27 -14.56
C THR A 25 4.66 -15.36 -15.51
N ALA A 26 3.47 -15.17 -16.10
CA ALA A 26 2.87 -16.10 -17.05
C ALA A 26 3.17 -15.74 -18.53
N CYS A 27 3.77 -14.57 -18.78
CA CYS A 27 4.01 -14.08 -20.13
C CYS A 27 5.37 -14.57 -20.66
N THR A 28 5.43 -14.90 -21.94
CA THR A 28 6.66 -15.31 -22.65
C THR A 28 6.74 -14.60 -24.00
N GLY A 29 7.93 -14.12 -24.38
CA GLY A 29 8.17 -13.43 -25.65
C GLY A 29 8.13 -11.90 -25.55
N SER A 30 8.16 -11.20 -26.69
CA SER A 30 8.27 -9.73 -26.78
C SER A 30 7.08 -8.94 -26.21
N ALA A 31 5.96 -9.62 -25.94
CA ALA A 31 4.82 -9.02 -25.24
C ALA A 31 5.11 -8.73 -23.75
N CYS A 32 6.16 -9.34 -23.17
CA CYS A 32 6.60 -9.09 -21.79
C CYS A 32 7.15 -7.67 -21.58
N ASP A 33 7.71 -7.04 -22.62
CA ASP A 33 8.40 -5.74 -22.49
C ASP A 33 7.46 -4.61 -22.04
N ALA A 34 6.17 -4.72 -22.37
CA ALA A 34 5.14 -3.77 -21.92
C ALA A 34 4.87 -3.84 -20.40
N TYR A 35 5.16 -4.98 -19.75
CA TYR A 35 4.92 -5.15 -18.31
C TYR A 35 6.03 -4.52 -17.46
N ILE A 36 7.26 -4.43 -17.97
CA ILE A 36 8.42 -3.90 -17.25
C ILE A 36 8.20 -2.45 -16.73
N PRO A 37 7.78 -1.47 -17.55
CA PRO A 37 7.57 -0.10 -17.08
C PRO A 37 6.38 0.03 -16.13
N LEU A 38 5.29 -0.71 -16.36
CA LEU A 38 4.12 -0.68 -15.47
C LEU A 38 4.44 -1.29 -14.10
N SER A 39 5.25 -2.34 -14.07
CA SER A 39 5.66 -3.02 -12.85
C SER A 39 6.47 -2.13 -11.91
N LEU A 40 7.18 -1.14 -12.44
CA LEU A 40 7.88 -0.12 -11.65
C LEU A 40 6.99 1.04 -11.22
N LEU A 41 6.06 1.47 -12.09
CA LEU A 41 5.19 2.61 -11.81
C LEU A 41 4.15 2.30 -10.71
N LEU A 42 3.55 1.11 -10.76
CA LEU A 42 2.51 0.68 -9.83
C LEU A 42 2.93 0.71 -8.36
N PRO A 43 4.10 0.17 -7.95
CA PRO A 43 4.60 0.27 -6.58
C PRO A 43 4.74 1.72 -6.08
N VAL A 44 5.20 2.63 -6.94
CA VAL A 44 5.35 4.05 -6.60
C VAL A 44 3.98 4.70 -6.40
N LEU A 45 3.02 4.41 -7.28
CA LEU A 45 1.64 4.89 -7.14
C LEU A 45 0.95 4.35 -5.88
N VAL A 46 1.17 3.07 -5.57
CA VAL A 46 0.68 2.43 -4.34
C VAL A 46 1.25 3.13 -3.10
N LEU A 47 2.56 3.38 -3.07
CA LEU A 47 3.21 4.06 -1.95
C LEU A 47 2.68 5.49 -1.81
N GLY A 48 2.53 6.21 -2.92
CA GLY A 48 1.94 7.56 -2.94
C GLY A 48 0.51 7.58 -2.43
N GLY A 49 -0.33 6.64 -2.88
CA GLY A 49 -1.71 6.47 -2.41
C GLY A 49 -1.78 6.15 -0.92
N ALA A 50 -0.88 5.32 -0.42
CA ALA A 50 -0.76 5.00 1.00
C ALA A 50 -0.38 6.25 1.82
N VAL A 51 0.60 7.04 1.38
CA VAL A 51 0.98 8.30 2.05
C VAL A 51 -0.20 9.27 2.12
N VAL A 52 -0.91 9.49 1.00
CA VAL A 52 -2.09 10.37 0.95
C VAL A 52 -3.17 9.86 1.92
N THR A 53 -3.46 8.55 1.88
CA THR A 53 -4.46 7.93 2.74
C THR A 53 -4.08 8.06 4.22
N ALA A 54 -2.81 7.85 4.57
CA ALA A 54 -2.30 8.02 5.92
C ALA A 54 -2.48 9.46 6.43
N VAL A 55 -2.07 10.46 5.63
CA VAL A 55 -2.20 11.88 6.00
C VAL A 55 -3.67 12.26 6.21
N MET A 56 -4.56 11.80 5.33
CA MET A 56 -6.00 12.01 5.47
C MET A 56 -6.57 11.32 6.72
N ALA A 57 -6.15 10.08 7.01
CA ALA A 57 -6.64 9.33 8.16
C ALA A 57 -6.20 9.97 9.49
N VAL A 58 -4.91 10.30 9.62
CA VAL A 58 -4.32 10.92 10.82
C VAL A 58 -4.92 12.30 11.07
N SER A 59 -5.08 13.11 10.01
CA SER A 59 -5.72 14.43 10.13
C SER A 59 -7.19 14.33 10.58
N ALA A 60 -7.93 13.33 10.08
CA ALA A 60 -9.31 13.09 10.49
C ALA A 60 -9.43 12.56 11.94
N ALA A 61 -8.42 11.87 12.46
CA ALA A 61 -8.42 11.26 13.79
C ALA A 61 -7.92 12.16 14.92
N ARG A 62 -7.57 13.44 14.66
CA ARG A 62 -7.00 14.36 15.66
C ARG A 62 -7.79 14.47 16.97
N ARG A 63 -9.11 14.31 16.94
CA ARG A 63 -9.98 14.38 18.13
C ARG A 63 -10.18 13.04 18.86
N ARG A 64 -9.71 11.91 18.29
CA ARG A 64 -9.86 10.56 18.86
C ARG A 64 -8.47 9.97 19.12
N ARG A 65 -7.92 10.20 20.32
CA ARG A 65 -6.53 9.82 20.70
C ARG A 65 -6.16 8.38 20.37
N THR A 66 -7.02 7.41 20.69
CA THR A 66 -6.75 5.99 20.41
C THR A 66 -6.56 5.73 18.92
N TRP A 67 -7.47 6.25 18.09
CA TRP A 67 -7.38 6.11 16.64
C TRP A 67 -6.24 6.90 16.03
N LEU A 68 -5.90 8.06 16.59
CA LEU A 68 -4.74 8.83 16.17
C LEU A 68 -3.46 8.01 16.33
N ILE A 69 -3.27 7.35 17.48
CA ILE A 69 -2.10 6.52 17.75
C ILE A 69 -2.07 5.34 16.78
N VAL A 70 -3.16 4.59 16.66
CA VAL A 70 -3.26 3.42 15.77
C VAL A 70 -2.93 3.81 14.32
N LEU A 71 -3.58 4.85 13.79
CA LEU A 71 -3.37 5.29 12.41
C LEU A 71 -1.96 5.83 12.18
N SER A 72 -1.36 6.49 13.18
CA SER A 72 0.02 6.97 13.07
C SER A 72 1.03 5.82 13.07
N VAL A 73 0.81 4.79 13.89
CA VAL A 73 1.64 3.57 13.88
C VAL A 73 1.48 2.84 12.55
N CYS A 74 0.25 2.64 12.06
CA CYS A 74 0.01 2.02 10.76
C CYS A 74 0.64 2.82 9.62
N ALA A 75 0.58 4.16 9.67
CA ALA A 75 1.24 5.02 8.69
C ALA A 75 2.76 4.85 8.72
N ALA A 76 3.38 4.89 9.90
CA ALA A 76 4.83 4.70 10.04
C ALA A 76 5.26 3.32 9.55
N VAL A 77 4.56 2.26 9.98
CA VAL A 77 4.85 0.88 9.57
C VAL A 77 4.63 0.70 8.07
N GLY A 78 3.56 1.26 7.50
CA GLY A 78 3.25 1.08 6.08
C GLY A 78 4.13 1.89 5.12
N VAL A 79 4.71 3.01 5.57
CA VAL A 79 5.59 3.85 4.73
C VAL A 79 7.07 3.51 4.95
N ILE A 80 7.49 3.33 6.21
CA ILE A 80 8.90 3.06 6.55
C ILE A 80 9.19 1.55 6.48
N GLY A 81 8.21 0.71 6.81
CA GLY A 81 8.37 -0.74 6.82
C GLY A 81 8.88 -1.31 5.50
N PRO A 82 8.37 -0.91 4.31
CA PRO A 82 8.91 -1.37 3.03
C PRO A 82 10.40 -1.05 2.84
N ILE A 83 10.90 0.06 3.38
CA ILE A 83 12.32 0.43 3.30
C ILE A 83 13.16 -0.54 4.14
N ILE A 84 12.69 -0.83 5.36
CA ILE A 84 13.35 -1.79 6.26
C ILE A 84 13.27 -3.20 5.67
N ALA A 85 12.11 -3.60 5.16
CA ALA A 85 11.90 -4.88 4.51
C ALA A 85 12.82 -5.04 3.31
N LEU A 86 13.07 -3.98 2.53
CA LEU A 86 14.03 -4.01 1.43
C LEU A 86 15.44 -4.29 1.94
N ALA A 87 15.88 -3.65 3.02
CA ALA A 87 17.19 -3.87 3.60
C ALA A 87 17.38 -5.32 4.13
N VAL A 88 16.32 -5.91 4.70
CA VAL A 88 16.36 -7.25 5.32
C VAL A 88 16.14 -8.38 4.31
N LEU A 89 15.23 -8.19 3.36
CA LEU A 89 14.76 -9.23 2.42
C LEU A 89 15.29 -9.04 0.99
N ARG A 90 16.34 -8.22 0.81
CA ARG A 90 16.92 -7.92 -0.52
C ARG A 90 17.29 -9.17 -1.31
N ASP A 91 17.72 -10.23 -0.62
CA ASP A 91 18.19 -11.48 -1.24
C ASP A 91 17.03 -12.44 -1.54
N SER A 92 15.81 -12.11 -1.10
CA SER A 92 14.59 -12.91 -1.27
C SER A 92 13.45 -12.03 -1.86
N PRO A 93 13.45 -11.78 -3.18
CA PRO A 93 12.56 -10.81 -3.81
C PRO A 93 11.07 -11.15 -3.64
N ASP A 94 10.71 -12.43 -3.61
CA ASP A 94 9.32 -12.85 -3.39
C ASP A 94 8.84 -12.54 -1.98
N ALA A 95 9.67 -12.84 -0.97
CA ALA A 95 9.37 -12.51 0.41
C ALA A 95 9.27 -10.99 0.60
N PHE A 96 10.20 -10.23 0.01
CA PHE A 96 10.17 -8.77 0.05
C PHE A 96 8.84 -8.19 -0.46
N VAL A 97 8.36 -8.67 -1.61
CA VAL A 97 7.11 -8.14 -2.18
C VAL A 97 5.92 -8.49 -1.30
N VAL A 98 5.81 -9.73 -0.81
CA VAL A 98 4.71 -10.12 0.08
C VAL A 98 4.72 -9.30 1.37
N THR A 99 5.87 -9.18 2.02
CA THR A 99 6.02 -8.40 3.26
C THR A 99 5.70 -6.93 3.03
N SER A 100 6.23 -6.32 1.97
CA SER A 100 5.97 -4.91 1.65
C SER A 100 4.50 -4.64 1.32
N THR A 101 3.84 -5.54 0.59
CA THR A 101 2.40 -5.46 0.33
C THR A 101 1.61 -5.46 1.64
N ILE A 102 1.91 -6.38 2.56
CA ILE A 102 1.20 -6.46 3.84
C ILE A 102 1.40 -5.17 4.62
N LEU A 103 2.63 -4.68 4.71
CA LEU A 103 2.97 -3.46 5.44
C LEU A 103 2.21 -2.25 4.86
N VAL A 104 2.23 -2.08 3.54
CA VAL A 104 1.53 -0.96 2.88
C VAL A 104 0.01 -1.10 3.03
N ALA A 105 -0.55 -2.31 2.93
CA ALA A 105 -1.98 -2.56 3.03
C ALA A 105 -2.56 -2.19 4.41
N LEU A 106 -1.75 -2.19 5.48
CA LEU A 106 -2.19 -1.74 6.80
C LEU A 106 -2.74 -0.31 6.78
N VAL A 107 -2.21 0.57 5.93
CA VAL A 107 -2.63 1.97 5.86
C VAL A 107 -4.07 2.13 5.37
N PRO A 108 -4.46 1.68 4.15
CA PRO A 108 -5.83 1.81 3.70
C PRO A 108 -6.82 0.93 4.50
N VAL A 109 -6.39 -0.24 5.00
CA VAL A 109 -7.26 -1.10 5.82
C VAL A 109 -7.60 -0.43 7.16
N SER A 110 -6.61 0.09 7.87
CA SER A 110 -6.84 0.81 9.13
C SER A 110 -7.64 2.11 8.91
N ALA A 111 -7.38 2.83 7.81
CA ALA A 111 -8.15 4.00 7.43
C ALA A 111 -9.62 3.68 7.14
N LEU A 112 -9.91 2.57 6.45
CA LEU A 112 -11.28 2.09 6.23
C LEU A 112 -11.96 1.73 7.55
N ALA A 113 -11.29 0.96 8.41
CA ALA A 113 -11.82 0.59 9.73
C ALA A 113 -12.15 1.83 10.59
N TYR A 114 -11.25 2.82 10.60
CA TYR A 114 -11.54 4.12 11.23
C TYR A 114 -12.77 4.78 10.62
N SER A 115 -12.85 4.82 9.28
CA SER A 115 -13.94 5.51 8.58
C SER A 115 -15.32 4.90 8.84
N PHE A 116 -15.41 3.62 9.19
CA PHE A 116 -16.67 2.93 9.52
C PHE A 116 -17.03 3.03 11.01
N THR A 117 -16.03 3.19 11.89
CA THR A 117 -16.25 3.35 13.35
C THR A 117 -16.35 4.81 13.80
N ALA A 118 -15.90 5.75 12.97
CA ALA A 118 -15.97 7.17 13.23
C ALA A 118 -17.25 7.84 12.70
N THR A 119 -17.99 7.15 11.81
CA THR A 119 -19.39 7.46 11.45
C THR A 119 -20.33 6.88 12.48
#